data_AF-A0A2N2IXK1-F1
#
_entry.id   AF-A0A2N2IXK1-F1
#
_cell.length_a   1.000
_cell.length_b   1.000
_cell.length_c   1.000
_cell.angle_alpha   90.00
_cell.angle_beta   90.00
_cell.angle_gamma   90.00
#
_symmetry.space_group_name_H-M   'P 1'
#
loop_
_entity.id
_entity.type
_entity.pdbx_description
1 polymer ?
#
loop_
_entity_poly.entity_id
_entity_poly.type
_entity_poly.pdbx_seq_one_letter_code
_entity_poly.pdbx_strand_id
1 'polypeptide(L)'
;MTESLLPQELSALIQRVFQPRPTERSVAFLVDLPDAVVPDSAAWAERRRMVAAWAAGLHGLPDFPLRVQLVLYRNAHTNNGDLPATAWVVNPGLGPEGLPPNAEAMAGHPSIAFEDIFEEHPLLVAPTEFSATAPLKIAARKHPFRAATMPGFAASMIPALRLDYEEINRRVLYLKTLLDDAVMATCRFLVDDAVERELRLDLRHRTAHASGGVFPDPGVAGNLPSGETYIVPYEGELAGDPSGSEGLLPVELEGQVLTYRVAGNKAVEVLDPGSSEVARREARRVVEEPAYANIAELGLGVLDAFGVEPTGEILLDEKLGLHIAFGRSDHFGGVVGPGNFSSPGAVVHIDRVYVPRIQPRVKVLGVVLTTGSGKPLPIMENGRYVIDFGSIG
;
A
#
# COMPACT_ATOMS: atom_id res chain seq x y z
N MET A 1 17.14 8.77 -19.84
CA MET A 1 16.73 7.35 -19.90
C MET A 1 15.75 7.15 -18.78
N THR A 2 14.55 6.66 -19.09
CA THR A 2 13.56 6.27 -18.09
C THR A 2 14.18 5.21 -17.20
N GLU A 3 14.05 5.36 -15.88
CA GLU A 3 14.57 4.38 -14.94
C GLU A 3 13.90 3.02 -15.19
N SER A 4 14.67 1.93 -15.23
CA SER A 4 14.17 0.56 -15.39
C SER A 4 15.07 -0.40 -14.62
N LEU A 5 14.51 -1.53 -14.16
CA LEU A 5 15.31 -2.66 -13.70
C LEU A 5 16.01 -3.34 -14.87
N LEU A 6 17.26 -3.72 -14.67
CA LEU A 6 17.97 -4.66 -15.54
C LEU A 6 17.41 -6.08 -15.35
N PRO A 7 17.52 -6.97 -16.34
CA PRO A 7 17.03 -8.35 -16.21
C PRO A 7 17.59 -9.09 -14.98
N GLN A 8 18.86 -8.86 -14.64
CA GLN A 8 19.48 -9.46 -13.45
C GLN A 8 18.91 -8.89 -12.14
N GLU A 9 18.63 -7.59 -12.10
CA GLU A 9 18.00 -6.96 -10.93
C GLU A 9 16.58 -7.47 -10.72
N LEU A 10 15.81 -7.61 -11.81
CA LEU A 10 14.46 -8.15 -11.75
C LEU A 10 14.45 -9.65 -11.40
N SER A 11 15.40 -10.42 -11.90
CA SER A 11 15.60 -11.82 -11.48
C SER A 11 15.87 -11.90 -9.98
N ALA A 12 16.79 -11.08 -9.47
CA ALA A 12 17.10 -11.00 -8.04
C ALA A 12 15.90 -10.53 -7.20
N LEU A 13 15.09 -9.59 -7.71
CA LEU A 13 13.84 -9.18 -7.07
C LEU A 13 12.86 -10.35 -6.95
N ILE A 14 12.61 -11.08 -8.04
CA ILE A 14 11.71 -12.24 -8.04
C ILE A 14 12.20 -13.31 -7.05
N GLN A 15 13.51 -13.59 -7.03
CA GLN A 15 14.10 -14.56 -6.09
C GLN A 15 13.89 -14.15 -4.63
N ARG A 16 14.13 -12.87 -4.29
CA ARG A 16 13.98 -12.37 -2.91
C ARG A 16 12.52 -12.29 -2.48
N VAL A 17 11.66 -11.76 -3.33
CA VAL A 17 10.23 -11.56 -3.05
C VAL A 17 9.52 -12.89 -2.95
N PHE A 18 9.67 -13.77 -3.95
CA PHE A 18 8.87 -14.99 -4.01
C PHE A 18 9.57 -16.21 -3.44
N GLN A 19 10.90 -16.21 -3.29
CA GLN A 19 11.67 -17.40 -2.90
C GLN A 19 11.19 -18.66 -3.64
N PRO A 20 11.26 -18.68 -4.99
CA PRO A 20 10.65 -19.73 -5.78
C PRO A 20 11.13 -21.12 -5.37
N ARG A 21 10.19 -22.03 -5.16
CA ARG A 21 10.45 -23.41 -4.78
C ARG A 21 11.06 -24.17 -5.97
N PRO A 22 11.88 -25.21 -5.72
CA PRO A 22 12.46 -26.02 -6.79
C PRO A 22 11.45 -26.75 -7.67
N THR A 23 10.15 -26.75 -7.36
CA THR A 23 9.07 -27.32 -8.18
C THR A 23 8.37 -26.29 -9.07
N GLU A 24 8.56 -25.01 -8.82
CA GLU A 24 7.89 -23.94 -9.54
C GLU A 24 8.66 -23.59 -10.82
N ARG A 25 7.91 -23.33 -11.88
CA ARG A 25 8.48 -23.30 -13.25
C ARG A 25 8.13 -22.07 -14.05
N SER A 26 7.28 -21.18 -13.55
CA SER A 26 6.91 -19.99 -14.31
C SER A 26 6.54 -18.79 -13.47
N VAL A 27 6.65 -17.62 -14.08
CA VAL A 27 6.16 -16.34 -13.58
C VAL A 27 5.37 -15.66 -14.69
N ALA A 28 4.20 -15.12 -14.36
CA ALA A 28 3.38 -14.35 -15.29
C ALA A 28 3.38 -12.86 -14.91
N PHE A 29 3.60 -12.00 -15.90
CA PHE A 29 3.41 -10.56 -15.80
C PHE A 29 2.01 -10.20 -16.31
N LEU A 30 1.18 -9.66 -15.43
CA LEU A 30 -0.18 -9.23 -15.75
C LEU A 30 -0.17 -7.75 -16.12
N VAL A 31 -0.70 -7.42 -17.29
CA VAL A 31 -0.79 -6.06 -17.81
C VAL A 31 -2.22 -5.75 -18.23
N ASP A 32 -2.82 -4.75 -17.59
CA ASP A 32 -4.14 -4.26 -18.00
C ASP A 32 -4.02 -3.35 -19.23
N LEU A 33 -5.00 -3.46 -20.12
CA LEU A 33 -5.08 -2.68 -21.35
C LEU A 33 -6.17 -1.60 -21.23
N PRO A 34 -5.93 -0.38 -21.73
CA PRO A 34 -6.98 0.62 -21.93
C PRO A 34 -8.01 0.09 -22.91
N ASP A 35 -9.18 0.72 -22.91
CA ASP A 35 -10.27 0.36 -23.82
C ASP A 35 -11.10 1.60 -24.20
N ALA A 36 -12.23 1.37 -24.86
CA ALA A 36 -13.12 2.45 -25.29
C ALA A 36 -13.79 3.22 -24.13
N VAL A 37 -13.84 2.64 -22.92
CA VAL A 37 -14.46 3.26 -21.73
C VAL A 37 -13.42 4.08 -20.98
N VAL A 38 -12.22 3.52 -20.78
CA VAL A 38 -11.10 4.19 -20.12
C VAL A 38 -9.97 4.36 -21.14
N PRO A 39 -9.82 5.57 -21.72
CA PRO A 39 -8.79 5.82 -22.71
C PRO A 39 -7.40 5.75 -22.08
N ASP A 40 -6.40 5.49 -22.92
CA ASP A 40 -5.01 5.40 -22.51
C ASP A 40 -4.47 6.74 -21.99
N SER A 41 -3.43 6.65 -21.16
CA SER A 41 -2.68 7.81 -20.65
C SER A 41 -1.19 7.62 -20.94
N ALA A 42 -0.42 8.71 -20.94
CA ALA A 42 1.02 8.62 -21.16
C ALA A 42 1.71 7.75 -20.08
N ALA A 43 1.30 7.91 -18.82
CA ALA A 43 1.82 7.12 -17.70
C ALA A 43 1.44 5.63 -17.82
N TRP A 44 0.22 5.32 -18.25
CA TRP A 44 -0.20 3.94 -18.43
C TRP A 44 0.52 3.28 -19.61
N ALA A 45 0.65 3.97 -20.74
CA ALA A 45 1.46 3.49 -21.87
C ALA A 45 2.92 3.23 -21.48
N GLU A 46 3.53 4.13 -20.71
CA GLU A 46 4.89 3.98 -20.18
C GLU A 46 5.00 2.75 -19.27
N ARG A 47 4.05 2.56 -18.35
CA ARG A 47 3.98 1.38 -17.48
C ARG A 47 3.92 0.10 -18.29
N ARG A 48 2.99 -0.01 -19.25
CA ARG A 48 2.85 -1.21 -20.10
C ARG A 48 4.14 -1.52 -20.86
N ARG A 49 4.77 -0.50 -21.46
CA ARG A 49 6.05 -0.63 -22.17
C ARG A 49 7.18 -1.09 -21.24
N MET A 50 7.26 -0.56 -20.03
CA MET A 50 8.23 -0.98 -19.02
C MET A 50 8.04 -2.46 -18.65
N VAL A 51 6.82 -2.90 -18.38
CA VAL A 51 6.54 -4.30 -18.02
C VAL A 51 6.85 -5.25 -19.19
N ALA A 52 6.57 -4.85 -20.43
CA ALA A 52 6.96 -5.65 -21.60
C ALA A 52 8.48 -5.73 -21.77
N ALA A 53 9.22 -4.64 -21.50
CA ALA A 53 10.69 -4.67 -21.50
C ALA A 53 11.24 -5.61 -20.42
N TRP A 54 10.64 -5.60 -19.23
CA TRP A 54 10.98 -6.51 -18.13
C TRP A 54 10.75 -7.98 -18.49
N ALA A 55 9.56 -8.30 -19.03
CA ALA A 55 9.23 -9.66 -19.45
C ALA A 55 10.15 -10.15 -20.57
N ALA A 56 10.41 -9.33 -21.59
CA ALA A 56 11.33 -9.65 -22.68
C ALA A 56 12.77 -9.86 -22.18
N GLY A 57 13.24 -8.97 -21.30
CA GLY A 57 14.57 -9.02 -20.71
C GLY A 57 14.81 -10.28 -19.89
N LEU A 58 13.85 -10.67 -19.03
CA LEU A 58 13.91 -11.93 -18.29
C LEU A 58 13.80 -13.16 -19.19
N HIS A 59 12.92 -13.11 -20.20
CA HIS A 59 12.74 -14.22 -21.13
C HIS A 59 14.02 -14.55 -21.89
N GLY A 60 14.81 -13.52 -22.25
CA GLY A 60 16.11 -13.68 -22.90
C GLY A 60 17.28 -13.95 -21.96
N LEU A 61 17.08 -14.02 -20.64
CA LEU A 61 18.15 -14.21 -19.67
C LEU A 61 18.51 -15.71 -19.55
N PRO A 62 19.71 -16.16 -19.97
CA PRO A 62 20.02 -17.59 -20.13
C PRO A 62 19.84 -18.45 -18.87
N ASP A 63 20.15 -17.89 -17.70
CA ASP A 63 20.15 -18.60 -16.42
C ASP A 63 18.92 -18.31 -15.55
N PHE A 64 17.87 -17.69 -16.11
CA PHE A 64 16.64 -17.46 -15.36
C PHE A 64 15.83 -18.77 -15.22
N PRO A 65 15.53 -19.23 -13.99
CA PRO A 65 15.02 -20.60 -13.78
C PRO A 65 13.53 -20.77 -14.07
N LEU A 66 12.81 -19.70 -14.39
CA LEU A 66 11.36 -19.70 -14.58
C LEU A 66 11.00 -19.33 -16.03
N ARG A 67 10.04 -20.06 -16.61
CA ARG A 67 9.36 -19.66 -17.84
C ARG A 67 8.63 -18.34 -17.59
N VAL A 68 8.99 -17.30 -18.33
CA VAL A 68 8.31 -16.01 -18.30
C VAL A 68 7.07 -16.06 -19.19
N GLN A 69 5.95 -15.54 -18.68
CA GLN A 69 4.73 -15.34 -19.44
C GLN A 69 4.30 -13.87 -19.36
N LEU A 70 3.86 -13.30 -20.48
CA LEU A 70 3.19 -12.01 -20.52
C LEU A 70 1.69 -12.25 -20.77
N VAL A 71 0.86 -11.69 -19.89
CA VAL A 71 -0.60 -11.84 -19.89
C VAL A 71 -1.22 -10.45 -19.98
N LEU A 72 -1.99 -10.22 -21.04
CA LEU A 72 -2.72 -8.98 -21.26
C LEU A 72 -4.20 -9.19 -20.94
N TYR A 73 -4.85 -8.23 -20.31
CA TYR A 73 -6.29 -8.32 -20.03
C TYR A 73 -6.97 -6.96 -20.17
N ARG A 74 -8.27 -6.96 -20.46
CA ARG A 74 -9.06 -5.73 -20.43
C ARG A 74 -9.15 -5.23 -18.99
N ASN A 75 -8.86 -3.95 -18.78
CA ASN A 75 -8.88 -3.35 -17.45
C ASN A 75 -10.25 -3.48 -16.74
N ALA A 76 -10.24 -3.40 -15.41
CA ALA A 76 -11.43 -3.58 -14.57
C ALA A 76 -12.27 -2.30 -14.38
N HIS A 77 -11.93 -1.20 -15.07
CA HIS A 77 -12.53 0.14 -14.97
C HIS A 77 -12.48 0.83 -13.60
N THR A 78 -12.07 0.13 -12.54
CA THR A 78 -11.96 0.66 -11.20
C THR A 78 -10.89 -0.08 -10.40
N ASN A 79 -10.30 0.62 -9.42
CA ASN A 79 -9.36 0.00 -8.48
C ASN A 79 -10.08 -1.11 -7.70
N ASN A 80 -9.43 -2.28 -7.63
CA ASN A 80 -9.95 -3.48 -6.97
C ASN A 80 -11.26 -4.02 -7.58
N GLY A 81 -11.59 -3.66 -8.82
CA GLY A 81 -12.65 -4.30 -9.59
C GLY A 81 -12.34 -5.76 -9.92
N ASP A 82 -13.36 -6.53 -10.26
CA ASP A 82 -13.20 -7.93 -10.65
C ASP A 82 -12.32 -8.05 -11.90
N LEU A 83 -11.42 -9.05 -11.90
CA LEU A 83 -10.68 -9.41 -13.11
C LEU A 83 -11.66 -9.90 -14.18
N PRO A 84 -11.43 -9.62 -15.47
CA PRO A 84 -12.31 -10.12 -16.52
C PRO A 84 -12.25 -11.65 -16.57
N ALA A 85 -13.26 -12.29 -17.16
CA ALA A 85 -13.31 -13.76 -17.24
C ALA A 85 -12.14 -14.36 -18.04
N THR A 86 -11.58 -13.61 -18.98
CA THR A 86 -10.55 -14.09 -19.90
C THR A 86 -9.42 -13.10 -20.09
N ALA A 87 -8.25 -13.61 -20.45
CA ALA A 87 -7.07 -12.82 -20.80
C ALA A 87 -6.33 -13.41 -22.01
N TRP A 88 -5.40 -12.64 -22.57
CA TRP A 88 -4.58 -13.03 -23.71
C TRP A 88 -3.16 -13.33 -23.26
N VAL A 89 -2.70 -14.52 -23.61
CA VAL A 89 -1.32 -14.98 -23.38
C VAL A 89 -0.50 -14.64 -24.62
N VAL A 90 0.50 -13.78 -24.48
CA VAL A 90 1.33 -13.30 -25.60
C VAL A 90 2.79 -13.69 -25.42
N ASN A 91 3.56 -13.72 -26.51
CA ASN A 91 4.99 -14.02 -26.44
C ASN A 91 5.70 -12.93 -25.61
N PRO A 92 6.40 -13.26 -24.51
CA PRO A 92 7.13 -12.26 -23.71
C PRO A 92 8.25 -11.55 -24.49
N GLY A 93 8.81 -12.18 -25.53
CA GLY A 93 9.83 -11.62 -26.42
C GLY A 93 9.30 -10.58 -27.42
N LEU A 94 7.99 -10.31 -27.46
CA LEU A 94 7.37 -9.26 -28.28
C LEU A 94 7.95 -7.87 -27.97
N GLY A 95 8.33 -7.64 -26.71
CA GLY A 95 8.89 -6.38 -26.24
C GLY A 95 7.91 -5.20 -26.31
N PRO A 96 8.39 -3.98 -26.01
CA PRO A 96 7.54 -2.80 -25.91
C PRO A 96 6.84 -2.39 -27.21
N GLU A 97 7.48 -2.63 -28.37
CA GLU A 97 6.98 -2.16 -29.66
C GLU A 97 5.87 -3.04 -30.26
N GLY A 98 5.74 -4.29 -29.81
CA GLY A 98 4.66 -5.15 -30.29
C GLY A 98 3.41 -5.14 -29.41
N LEU A 99 3.40 -4.39 -28.30
CA LEU A 99 2.23 -4.30 -27.42
C LEU A 99 1.01 -3.76 -28.17
N PRO A 100 -0.18 -4.36 -27.99
CA PRO A 100 -1.40 -3.80 -28.54
C PRO A 100 -1.72 -2.44 -27.89
N PRO A 101 -2.28 -1.49 -28.65
CA PRO A 101 -2.60 -0.17 -28.10
C PRO A 101 -3.70 -0.25 -27.03
N ASN A 102 -4.67 -1.16 -27.17
CA ASN A 102 -5.85 -1.31 -26.31
C ASN A 102 -6.42 -2.74 -26.37
N ALA A 103 -7.45 -3.00 -25.56
CA ALA A 103 -8.14 -4.29 -25.53
C ALA A 103 -8.86 -4.61 -26.85
N GLU A 104 -9.37 -3.61 -27.57
CA GLU A 104 -10.06 -3.80 -28.86
C GLU A 104 -9.14 -4.38 -29.93
N ALA A 105 -7.85 -4.00 -29.93
CA ALA A 105 -6.85 -4.57 -30.82
C ALA A 105 -6.60 -6.07 -30.58
N MET A 106 -7.01 -6.59 -29.41
CA MET A 106 -6.95 -8.00 -29.08
C MET A 106 -8.21 -8.77 -29.49
N ALA A 107 -9.26 -8.10 -30.00
CA ALA A 107 -10.48 -8.75 -30.44
C ALA A 107 -10.18 -9.80 -31.52
N GLY A 108 -10.73 -11.02 -31.34
CA GLY A 108 -10.53 -12.14 -32.25
C GLY A 108 -9.23 -12.94 -32.03
N HIS A 109 -8.32 -12.48 -31.17
CA HIS A 109 -7.20 -13.31 -30.73
C HIS A 109 -7.66 -14.37 -29.71
N PRO A 110 -7.07 -15.58 -29.71
CA PRO A 110 -7.36 -16.59 -28.70
C PRO A 110 -7.13 -16.05 -27.28
N SER A 111 -8.10 -16.27 -26.40
CA SER A 111 -8.03 -15.94 -24.98
C SER A 111 -8.24 -17.19 -24.15
N ILE A 112 -7.74 -17.18 -22.91
CA ILE A 112 -7.90 -18.25 -21.93
C ILE A 112 -8.57 -17.71 -20.67
N ALA A 113 -9.09 -18.60 -19.83
CA ALA A 113 -9.70 -18.20 -18.57
C ALA A 113 -8.61 -17.69 -17.59
N PHE A 114 -8.97 -16.77 -16.70
CA PHE A 114 -8.05 -16.35 -15.64
C PHE A 114 -7.73 -17.47 -14.66
N GLU A 115 -8.67 -18.40 -14.47
CA GLU A 115 -8.48 -19.62 -13.69
C GLU A 115 -7.34 -20.48 -14.25
N ASP A 116 -7.25 -20.62 -15.58
CA ASP A 116 -6.16 -21.35 -16.23
C ASP A 116 -4.81 -20.66 -15.95
N ILE A 117 -4.77 -19.32 -15.96
CA ILE A 117 -3.57 -18.53 -15.62
C ILE A 117 -3.15 -18.78 -14.17
N PHE A 118 -4.11 -18.81 -13.24
CA PHE A 118 -3.86 -19.07 -11.82
C PHE A 118 -3.35 -20.49 -11.55
N GLU A 119 -3.79 -21.47 -12.33
CA GLU A 119 -3.36 -22.87 -12.23
C GLU A 119 -1.98 -23.11 -12.87
N GLU A 120 -1.70 -22.47 -14.00
CA GLU A 120 -0.43 -22.64 -14.72
C GLU A 120 0.74 -21.87 -14.11
N HIS A 121 0.47 -20.74 -13.44
CA HIS A 121 1.49 -19.81 -13.00
C HIS A 121 1.53 -19.66 -11.47
N PRO A 122 2.53 -20.24 -10.78
CA PRO A 122 2.64 -20.13 -9.33
C PRO A 122 3.01 -18.72 -8.86
N LEU A 123 3.59 -17.89 -9.73
CA LEU A 123 4.02 -16.53 -9.44
C LEU A 123 3.39 -15.54 -10.42
N LEU A 124 2.78 -14.49 -9.87
CA LEU A 124 2.18 -13.39 -10.64
C LEU A 124 2.81 -12.06 -10.24
N VAL A 125 3.15 -11.23 -11.21
CA VAL A 125 3.59 -9.85 -11.01
C VAL A 125 2.62 -8.96 -11.77
N ALA A 126 1.96 -8.02 -11.10
CA ALA A 126 0.88 -7.22 -11.69
C ALA A 126 1.13 -5.71 -11.51
N PRO A 127 1.98 -5.08 -12.35
CA PRO A 127 2.16 -3.64 -12.40
C PRO A 127 1.10 -3.04 -13.32
N THR A 128 -0.03 -2.65 -12.74
CA THR A 128 -1.28 -2.33 -13.45
C THR A 128 -1.71 -0.89 -13.23
N GLU A 129 -2.53 -0.31 -14.11
CA GLU A 129 -3.17 0.98 -13.86
C GLU A 129 -4.17 0.86 -12.71
N PHE A 130 -5.12 -0.06 -12.85
CA PHE A 130 -6.10 -0.32 -11.81
C PHE A 130 -5.60 -1.40 -10.85
N SER A 131 -5.81 -1.21 -9.55
CA SER A 131 -5.39 -2.19 -8.55
C SER A 131 -6.04 -3.54 -8.75
N ALA A 132 -5.23 -4.57 -9.00
CA ALA A 132 -5.63 -5.97 -8.99
C ALA A 132 -5.45 -6.63 -7.60
N THR A 133 -5.13 -5.85 -6.56
CA THR A 133 -4.77 -6.38 -5.23
C THR A 133 -5.90 -7.18 -4.59
N ALA A 134 -7.10 -6.62 -4.49
CA ALA A 134 -8.24 -7.34 -3.89
C ALA A 134 -8.67 -8.59 -4.67
N PRO A 135 -8.90 -8.54 -6.01
CA PRO A 135 -9.31 -9.74 -6.74
C PRO A 135 -8.22 -10.82 -6.70
N LEU A 136 -6.93 -10.46 -6.77
CA LEU A 136 -5.85 -11.45 -6.64
C LEU A 136 -5.75 -12.02 -5.22
N LYS A 137 -5.99 -11.24 -4.16
CA LYS A 137 -6.10 -11.77 -2.78
C LYS A 137 -7.25 -12.78 -2.64
N ILE A 138 -8.39 -12.52 -3.29
CA ILE A 138 -9.53 -13.45 -3.28
C ILE A 138 -9.20 -14.73 -4.06
N ALA A 139 -8.63 -14.59 -5.25
CA ALA A 139 -8.25 -15.73 -6.09
C ALA A 139 -7.16 -16.59 -5.43
N ALA A 140 -6.17 -15.97 -4.77
CA ALA A 140 -5.08 -16.69 -4.09
C ALA A 140 -5.59 -17.58 -2.92
N ARG A 141 -6.75 -17.29 -2.34
CA ARG A 141 -7.37 -18.19 -1.33
C ARG A 141 -7.87 -19.51 -1.94
N LYS A 142 -8.11 -19.54 -3.25
CA LYS A 142 -8.64 -20.70 -3.98
C LYS A 142 -7.57 -21.39 -4.82
N HIS A 143 -6.64 -20.62 -5.36
CA HIS A 143 -5.56 -21.09 -6.22
C HIS A 143 -4.21 -20.80 -5.54
N PRO A 144 -3.30 -21.78 -5.41
CA PRO A 144 -2.09 -21.66 -4.61
C PRO A 144 -0.98 -20.83 -5.29
N PHE A 145 -1.32 -19.82 -6.10
CA PHE A 145 -0.35 -18.87 -6.65
C PHE A 145 0.05 -17.84 -5.60
N ARG A 146 1.08 -17.05 -5.91
CA ARG A 146 1.51 -15.89 -5.16
C ARG A 146 1.59 -14.68 -6.06
N ALA A 147 1.18 -13.52 -5.57
CA ALA A 147 1.12 -12.31 -6.39
C ALA A 147 1.77 -11.10 -5.73
N ALA A 148 2.59 -10.39 -6.51
CA ALA A 148 3.05 -9.06 -6.20
C ALA A 148 2.28 -8.05 -7.06
N THR A 149 1.46 -7.22 -6.44
CA THR A 149 0.61 -6.22 -7.11
C THR A 149 1.19 -4.82 -6.97
N MET A 150 1.27 -4.07 -8.05
CA MET A 150 1.86 -2.73 -8.09
C MET A 150 0.87 -1.75 -8.76
N PRO A 151 -0.23 -1.39 -8.08
CA PRO A 151 -1.24 -0.49 -8.64
C PRO A 151 -0.67 0.90 -8.93
N GLY A 152 -0.99 1.48 -10.08
CA GLY A 152 -0.49 2.79 -10.47
C GLY A 152 1.02 2.85 -10.71
N PHE A 153 1.74 1.71 -10.67
CA PHE A 153 3.20 1.69 -10.59
C PHE A 153 3.91 2.55 -11.65
N ALA A 154 4.83 3.39 -11.19
CA ALA A 154 5.57 4.33 -12.03
C ALA A 154 7.08 4.07 -11.94
N ALA A 155 7.83 4.52 -12.96
CA ALA A 155 9.29 4.36 -12.98
C ALA A 155 9.99 4.99 -11.76
N SER A 156 9.41 6.05 -11.20
CA SER A 156 9.89 6.70 -9.97
C SER A 156 9.89 5.79 -8.74
N MET A 157 9.14 4.68 -8.74
CA MET A 157 9.11 3.70 -7.65
C MET A 157 10.18 2.62 -7.76
N ILE A 158 10.90 2.53 -8.87
CA ILE A 158 11.92 1.48 -9.11
C ILE A 158 13.04 1.47 -8.07
N PRO A 159 13.55 2.61 -7.56
CA PRO A 159 14.52 2.59 -6.48
C PRO A 159 14.08 1.72 -5.28
N ALA A 160 12.79 1.74 -4.93
CA ALA A 160 12.24 0.94 -3.84
C ALA A 160 12.21 -0.57 -4.15
N LEU A 161 12.18 -0.97 -5.43
CA LEU A 161 12.31 -2.38 -5.84
C LEU A 161 13.76 -2.90 -5.73
N ARG A 162 14.78 -2.02 -5.72
CA ARG A 162 16.18 -2.43 -5.58
C ARG A 162 16.59 -2.72 -4.14
N LEU A 163 15.81 -2.26 -3.17
CA LEU A 163 16.12 -2.41 -1.75
C LEU A 163 16.18 -3.87 -1.30
N ASP A 164 16.78 -4.08 -0.13
CA ASP A 164 16.83 -5.39 0.51
C ASP A 164 15.50 -5.72 1.20
N TYR A 165 14.68 -6.51 0.52
CA TYR A 165 13.37 -6.93 1.01
C TYR A 165 13.45 -7.89 2.21
N GLU A 166 14.57 -8.58 2.42
CA GLU A 166 14.73 -9.43 3.61
C GLU A 166 14.93 -8.55 4.85
N GLU A 167 15.79 -7.53 4.75
CA GLU A 167 15.97 -6.54 5.82
C GLU A 167 14.70 -5.70 6.05
N ILE A 168 14.01 -5.26 4.99
CA ILE A 168 12.72 -4.56 5.10
C ILE A 168 11.71 -5.44 5.84
N ASN A 169 11.52 -6.69 5.40
CA ASN A 169 10.57 -7.61 6.00
C ASN A 169 10.92 -7.89 7.48
N ARG A 170 12.21 -8.02 7.81
CA ARG A 170 12.67 -8.19 9.19
C ARG A 170 12.30 -7.00 10.07
N ARG A 171 12.53 -5.76 9.62
CA ARG A 171 12.15 -4.55 10.35
C ARG A 171 10.65 -4.43 10.54
N VAL A 172 9.88 -4.73 9.49
CA VAL A 172 8.42 -4.77 9.50
C VAL A 172 7.91 -5.81 10.52
N LEU A 173 8.40 -7.04 10.48
CA LEU A 173 7.99 -8.08 11.44
C LEU A 173 8.37 -7.72 12.89
N TYR A 174 9.49 -7.03 13.09
CA TYR A 174 9.86 -6.51 14.40
C TYR A 174 8.86 -5.46 14.90
N LEU A 175 8.52 -4.47 14.08
CA LEU A 175 7.49 -3.46 14.40
C LEU A 175 6.12 -4.11 14.67
N LYS A 176 5.75 -5.14 13.90
CA LYS A 176 4.52 -5.92 14.14
C LYS A 176 4.51 -6.50 15.55
N THR A 177 5.62 -7.10 15.98
CA THR A 177 5.74 -7.68 17.33
C THR A 177 5.53 -6.62 18.41
N LEU A 178 6.08 -5.42 18.21
CA LEU A 178 5.91 -4.31 19.15
C LEU A 178 4.46 -3.79 19.19
N LEU A 179 3.81 -3.68 18.03
CA LEU A 179 2.41 -3.25 17.95
C LEU A 179 1.43 -4.29 18.49
N ASP A 180 1.70 -5.58 18.31
CA ASP A 180 0.86 -6.67 18.85
C ASP A 180 0.84 -6.68 20.39
N ASP A 181 1.91 -6.22 21.06
CA ASP A 181 1.99 -6.10 22.53
C ASP A 181 1.50 -4.73 23.05
N ALA A 182 1.38 -3.74 22.18
CA ALA A 182 0.99 -2.38 22.56
C ALA A 182 -0.52 -2.27 22.79
N VAL A 183 -0.89 -1.51 23.82
CA VAL A 183 -2.29 -1.14 24.12
C VAL A 183 -2.58 0.32 23.78
N MET A 184 -1.55 1.13 23.54
CA MET A 184 -1.68 2.55 23.20
C MET A 184 -0.47 3.00 22.37
N ALA A 185 -0.68 3.87 21.40
CA ALA A 185 0.36 4.64 20.74
C ALA A 185 0.14 6.14 20.99
N THR A 186 1.17 6.84 21.43
CA THR A 186 1.17 8.29 21.60
C THR A 186 2.08 8.93 20.55
N CYS A 187 1.48 9.71 19.66
CA CYS A 187 2.18 10.46 18.61
C CYS A 187 2.22 11.94 18.97
N ARG A 188 3.41 12.53 19.01
CA ARG A 188 3.61 13.97 19.26
C ARG A 188 4.09 14.66 18.00
N PHE A 189 3.54 15.83 17.73
CA PHE A 189 3.80 16.63 16.54
C PHE A 189 4.16 18.06 16.93
N LEU A 190 4.98 18.72 16.11
CA LEU A 190 5.25 20.15 16.18
C LEU A 190 4.79 20.80 14.87
N VAL A 191 3.82 21.70 14.99
CA VAL A 191 3.26 22.46 13.87
C VAL A 191 3.96 23.81 13.76
N ASP A 192 4.43 24.13 12.56
CA ASP A 192 5.08 25.41 12.23
C ASP A 192 6.21 25.81 13.21
N ASP A 193 6.94 24.82 13.72
CA ASP A 193 8.01 25.00 14.70
C ASP A 193 7.60 25.71 16.01
N ALA A 194 6.30 25.76 16.31
CA ALA A 194 5.77 26.57 17.40
C ALA A 194 4.75 25.86 18.29
N VAL A 195 3.90 25.00 17.73
CA VAL A 195 2.73 24.45 18.45
C VAL A 195 2.80 22.94 18.54
N GLU A 196 2.95 22.42 19.76
CA GLU A 196 2.89 20.98 20.01
C GLU A 196 1.45 20.46 19.98
N ARG A 197 1.28 19.29 19.37
CA ARG A 197 0.03 18.52 19.33
C ARG A 197 0.32 17.08 19.71
N GLU A 198 -0.64 16.43 20.35
CA GLU A 198 -0.52 15.02 20.76
C GLU A 198 -1.79 14.28 20.37
N LEU A 199 -1.61 13.12 19.75
CA LEU A 199 -2.66 12.15 19.46
C LEU A 199 -2.33 10.84 20.19
N ARG A 200 -3.31 10.31 20.92
CA ARG A 200 -3.27 8.98 21.52
C ARG A 200 -4.21 8.05 20.77
N LEU A 201 -3.72 6.86 20.42
CA LEU A 201 -4.46 5.84 19.69
C LEU A 201 -4.52 4.58 20.53
N ASP A 202 -5.72 4.18 20.87
CA ASP A 202 -6.00 2.94 21.59
C ASP A 202 -5.75 1.75 20.67
N LEU A 203 -4.90 0.81 21.09
CA LEU A 203 -4.53 -0.37 20.31
C LEU A 203 -5.07 -1.67 20.91
N ARG A 204 -5.86 -1.59 22.00
CA ARG A 204 -6.47 -2.77 22.63
C ARG A 204 -7.34 -3.53 21.63
N HIS A 205 -7.48 -4.85 21.83
CA HIS A 205 -8.37 -5.71 21.01
C HIS A 205 -8.02 -5.78 19.52
N ARG A 206 -6.79 -5.42 19.15
CA ARG A 206 -6.33 -5.36 17.78
C ARG A 206 -5.03 -6.14 17.62
N THR A 207 -4.69 -6.45 16.38
CA THR A 207 -3.46 -7.12 16.00
C THR A 207 -2.93 -6.39 14.78
N ALA A 208 -1.62 -6.18 14.72
CA ALA A 208 -1.00 -5.50 13.62
C ALA A 208 -0.87 -6.40 12.39
N HIS A 209 -0.78 -5.80 11.23
CA HIS A 209 -0.48 -6.42 9.95
C HIS A 209 0.93 -6.03 9.50
N ALA A 210 1.62 -6.98 8.87
CA ALA A 210 2.94 -6.77 8.28
C ALA A 210 2.83 -6.78 6.76
N SER A 211 3.36 -5.74 6.12
CA SER A 211 3.60 -5.71 4.67
C SER A 211 5.10 -5.55 4.42
N GLY A 212 5.82 -6.67 4.50
CA GLY A 212 7.27 -6.72 4.29
C GLY A 212 7.72 -6.97 2.85
N GLY A 213 6.80 -7.31 1.94
CA GLY A 213 7.09 -7.52 0.52
C GLY A 213 7.77 -8.85 0.18
N VAL A 214 7.66 -9.84 1.06
CA VAL A 214 8.12 -11.22 0.82
C VAL A 214 6.92 -12.15 0.87
N PHE A 215 6.77 -12.99 -0.16
CA PHE A 215 5.66 -13.91 -0.38
C PHE A 215 6.19 -15.34 -0.55
N PRO A 216 6.64 -16.03 0.52
CA PRO A 216 7.17 -17.39 0.42
C PRO A 216 6.07 -18.45 0.37
N ASP A 217 4.87 -18.11 0.85
CA ASP A 217 3.77 -19.04 1.05
C ASP A 217 2.70 -18.95 -0.04
N PRO A 218 2.28 -20.08 -0.64
CA PRO A 218 1.15 -20.16 -1.57
C PRO A 218 -0.12 -19.51 -1.04
N GLY A 219 -0.88 -18.91 -1.94
CA GLY A 219 -2.16 -18.29 -1.63
C GLY A 219 -2.04 -16.88 -1.03
N VAL A 220 -0.88 -16.24 -1.19
CA VAL A 220 -0.60 -14.89 -0.71
C VAL A 220 -0.48 -13.91 -1.87
N ALA A 221 -1.21 -12.81 -1.79
CA ALA A 221 -1.07 -11.66 -2.68
C ALA A 221 -0.86 -10.39 -1.85
N GLY A 222 0.11 -9.56 -2.25
CA GLY A 222 0.44 -8.32 -1.55
C GLY A 222 1.11 -7.31 -2.45
N ASN A 223 1.27 -6.08 -1.94
CA ASN A 223 1.77 -4.99 -2.74
C ASN A 223 3.29 -4.98 -2.85
N LEU A 224 3.79 -4.48 -3.98
CA LEU A 224 5.15 -3.99 -4.15
C LEU A 224 5.12 -2.58 -4.77
N PRO A 225 6.03 -1.66 -4.37
CA PRO A 225 6.95 -1.78 -3.24
C PRO A 225 6.22 -2.00 -1.91
N SER A 226 6.93 -2.50 -0.91
CA SER A 226 6.38 -2.79 0.42
C SER A 226 7.32 -2.23 1.48
N GLY A 227 6.91 -2.16 2.74
CA GLY A 227 7.81 -1.79 3.82
C GLY A 227 7.14 -1.06 4.96
N GLU A 228 6.05 -1.64 5.47
CA GLU A 228 5.33 -1.05 6.60
C GLU A 228 4.69 -2.09 7.50
N THR A 229 4.43 -1.67 8.72
CA THR A 229 3.53 -2.35 9.65
C THR A 229 2.40 -1.42 10.00
N TYR A 230 1.17 -1.93 10.04
CA TYR A 230 0.02 -1.11 10.36
C TYR A 230 -0.95 -1.82 11.30
N ILE A 231 -1.75 -1.05 12.02
CA ILE A 231 -2.77 -1.53 12.94
C ILE A 231 -3.97 -0.59 12.89
N VAL A 232 -5.18 -1.14 12.87
CA VAL A 232 -6.40 -0.35 13.04
C VAL A 232 -6.53 0.00 14.52
N PRO A 233 -6.57 1.28 14.92
CA PRO A 233 -6.87 1.64 16.31
C PRO A 233 -8.23 1.09 16.75
N TYR A 234 -8.37 0.75 18.04
CA TYR A 234 -9.62 0.25 18.59
C TYR A 234 -10.75 1.26 18.40
N GLU A 235 -11.85 0.84 17.80
CA GLU A 235 -12.94 1.74 17.38
C GLU A 235 -14.05 1.87 18.44
N GLY A 236 -13.93 1.15 19.55
CA GLY A 236 -14.88 1.23 20.68
C GLY A 236 -16.13 0.39 20.48
N GLU A 237 -16.06 -0.66 19.64
CA GLU A 237 -17.22 -1.47 19.28
C GLU A 237 -17.69 -2.45 20.38
N LEU A 238 -16.90 -2.68 21.44
CA LEU A 238 -17.29 -3.56 22.55
C LEU A 238 -18.15 -2.82 23.57
N ALA A 239 -19.28 -3.42 23.93
CA ALA A 239 -20.23 -2.83 24.87
C ALA A 239 -19.58 -2.59 26.26
N GLY A 240 -19.61 -1.35 26.73
CA GLY A 240 -19.06 -0.96 28.02
C GLY A 240 -17.54 -0.72 28.03
N ASP A 241 -16.87 -0.84 26.89
CA ASP A 241 -15.44 -0.57 26.74
C ASP A 241 -15.19 0.41 25.58
N PRO A 242 -15.40 1.72 25.76
CA PRO A 242 -15.19 2.71 24.71
C PRO A 242 -13.71 2.80 24.31
N SER A 243 -13.46 3.25 23.08
CA SER A 243 -12.10 3.56 22.62
C SER A 243 -11.50 4.71 23.42
N GLY A 244 -10.24 4.53 23.82
CA GLY A 244 -9.40 5.57 24.44
C GLY A 244 -8.68 6.48 23.44
N SER A 245 -8.91 6.32 22.12
CA SER A 245 -8.28 7.17 21.10
C SER A 245 -8.78 8.61 21.20
N GLU A 246 -7.88 9.56 21.49
CA GLU A 246 -8.20 10.97 21.67
C GLU A 246 -6.99 11.89 21.44
N GLY A 247 -7.24 13.16 21.17
CA GLY A 247 -6.19 14.18 21.09
C GLY A 247 -6.35 15.11 19.89
N LEU A 248 -5.23 15.63 19.41
CA LEU A 248 -5.14 16.59 18.33
C LEU A 248 -4.24 16.06 17.22
N LEU A 249 -4.82 15.84 16.04
CA LEU A 249 -4.11 15.37 14.85
C LEU A 249 -3.92 16.53 13.86
N PRO A 250 -2.69 17.06 13.71
CA PRO A 250 -2.40 18.02 12.66
C PRO A 250 -2.26 17.32 11.30
N VAL A 251 -2.77 17.94 10.23
CA VAL A 251 -2.67 17.45 8.85
C VAL A 251 -2.40 18.63 7.93
N GLU A 252 -1.33 18.56 7.15
CA GLU A 252 -1.08 19.50 6.06
C GLU A 252 -1.92 19.13 4.83
N LEU A 253 -2.74 20.06 4.37
CA LEU A 253 -3.66 19.90 3.24
C LEU A 253 -3.75 21.21 2.46
N GLU A 254 -3.53 21.16 1.14
CA GLU A 254 -3.66 22.33 0.25
C GLU A 254 -2.88 23.57 0.74
N GLY A 255 -1.67 23.36 1.24
CA GLY A 255 -0.77 24.42 1.74
C GLY A 255 -1.11 24.95 3.14
N GLN A 256 -2.05 24.32 3.85
CA GLN A 256 -2.48 24.73 5.19
C GLN A 256 -2.37 23.58 6.18
N VAL A 257 -2.16 23.87 7.47
CA VAL A 257 -2.22 22.86 8.53
C VAL A 257 -3.57 22.94 9.23
N LEU A 258 -4.37 21.90 9.09
CA LEU A 258 -5.60 21.70 9.85
C LEU A 258 -5.29 20.91 11.12
N THR A 259 -5.99 21.17 12.21
CA THR A 259 -5.93 20.33 13.43
C THR A 259 -7.29 19.69 13.66
N TYR A 260 -7.34 18.36 13.61
CA TYR A 260 -8.53 17.59 13.94
C TYR A 260 -8.52 17.25 15.43
N ARG A 261 -9.62 17.51 16.14
CA ARG A 261 -9.83 16.99 17.48
C ARG A 261 -10.40 15.58 17.35
N VAL A 262 -9.68 14.60 17.90
CA VAL A 262 -10.07 13.19 17.92
C VAL A 262 -10.65 12.84 19.29
N ALA A 263 -11.76 12.12 19.32
CA ALA A 263 -12.34 11.55 20.52
C ALA A 263 -13.10 10.27 20.19
N GLY A 264 -12.87 9.19 20.96
CA GLY A 264 -13.53 7.91 20.74
C GLY A 264 -13.26 7.34 19.35
N ASN A 265 -12.00 7.43 18.90
CA ASN A 265 -11.53 6.99 17.58
C ASN A 265 -12.09 7.73 16.36
N LYS A 266 -12.70 8.91 16.56
CA LYS A 266 -13.22 9.72 15.46
C LYS A 266 -12.71 11.13 15.54
N ALA A 267 -12.36 11.72 14.40
CA ALA A 267 -12.30 13.15 14.29
C ALA A 267 -13.71 13.71 14.51
N VAL A 268 -13.88 14.52 15.55
CA VAL A 268 -15.18 15.08 15.92
C VAL A 268 -15.29 16.56 15.58
N GLU A 269 -14.17 17.20 15.25
CA GLU A 269 -14.09 18.62 14.93
C GLU A 269 -12.79 18.93 14.18
N VAL A 270 -12.86 19.87 13.24
CA VAL A 270 -11.68 20.60 12.72
C VAL A 270 -11.60 21.91 13.47
N LEU A 271 -10.49 22.16 14.17
CA LEU A 271 -10.30 23.40 14.93
C LEU A 271 -10.21 24.61 13.98
N ASP A 272 -10.73 25.76 14.45
CA ASP A 272 -10.79 27.01 13.70
C ASP A 272 -11.33 26.84 12.26
N PRO A 273 -12.53 26.25 12.07
CA PRO A 273 -13.03 25.88 10.75
C PRO A 273 -13.23 27.09 9.83
N GLY A 274 -13.35 28.30 10.38
CA GLY A 274 -13.44 29.55 9.61
C GLY A 274 -12.12 30.11 9.09
N SER A 275 -10.98 29.51 9.45
CA SER A 275 -9.63 29.98 9.08
C SER A 275 -9.38 29.94 7.57
N SER A 276 -10.06 29.04 6.84
CA SER A 276 -9.95 28.91 5.40
C SER A 276 -11.12 28.14 4.78
N GLU A 277 -11.18 28.13 3.44
CA GLU A 277 -12.17 27.28 2.75
C GLU A 277 -11.88 25.78 2.92
N VAL A 278 -10.60 25.39 2.99
CA VAL A 278 -10.18 24.01 3.22
C VAL A 278 -10.64 23.54 4.60
N ALA A 279 -10.43 24.35 5.64
CA ALA A 279 -10.90 24.07 6.99
C ALA A 279 -12.43 23.97 7.05
N ARG A 280 -13.15 24.90 6.41
CA ARG A 280 -14.63 24.84 6.32
C ARG A 280 -15.13 23.58 5.63
N ARG A 281 -14.48 23.17 4.54
CA ARG A 281 -14.83 21.96 3.78
C ARG A 281 -14.60 20.71 4.61
N GLU A 282 -13.43 20.55 5.23
CA GLU A 282 -13.13 19.38 6.06
C GLU A 282 -14.03 19.33 7.31
N ALA A 283 -14.33 20.47 7.93
CA ALA A 283 -15.27 20.54 9.06
C ALA A 283 -16.68 20.07 8.66
N ARG A 284 -17.18 20.50 7.49
CA ARG A 284 -18.47 20.00 6.95
C ARG A 284 -18.40 18.50 6.70
N ARG A 285 -17.33 18.01 6.08
CA ARG A 285 -17.15 16.59 5.76
C ARG A 285 -17.14 15.69 7.00
N VAL A 286 -16.50 16.12 8.09
CA VAL A 286 -16.50 15.40 9.38
C VAL A 286 -17.93 15.22 9.92
N VAL A 287 -18.81 16.20 9.73
CA VAL A 287 -20.21 16.14 10.18
C VAL A 287 -21.08 15.34 9.22
N GLU A 288 -20.93 15.56 7.92
CA GLU A 288 -21.78 14.98 6.87
C GLU A 288 -21.45 13.51 6.60
N GLU A 289 -20.20 13.09 6.80
CA GLU A 289 -19.73 11.72 6.52
C GLU A 289 -18.97 11.14 7.73
N PRO A 290 -19.68 10.65 8.77
CA PRO A 290 -19.04 10.12 9.97
C PRO A 290 -18.08 8.94 9.73
N ALA A 291 -18.28 8.19 8.64
CA ALA A 291 -17.36 7.11 8.26
C ALA A 291 -16.01 7.64 7.75
N TYR A 292 -15.98 8.79 7.06
CA TYR A 292 -14.75 9.49 6.71
C TYR A 292 -13.96 9.89 7.96
N ALA A 293 -14.65 10.31 9.02
CA ALA A 293 -14.03 10.82 10.23
C ALA A 293 -13.41 9.73 11.14
N ASN A 294 -13.57 8.44 10.82
CA ASN A 294 -12.97 7.35 11.56
C ASN A 294 -11.44 7.35 11.42
N ILE A 295 -10.71 7.14 12.52
CA ILE A 295 -9.27 6.89 12.45
C ILE A 295 -9.07 5.42 12.11
N ALA A 296 -8.72 5.16 10.86
CA ALA A 296 -8.76 3.84 10.25
C ALA A 296 -7.45 3.06 10.40
N GLU A 297 -6.32 3.76 10.57
CA GLU A 297 -5.01 3.10 10.58
C GLU A 297 -3.98 3.95 11.33
N LEU A 298 -3.12 3.28 12.09
CA LEU A 298 -1.78 3.73 12.43
C LEU A 298 -0.80 2.88 11.62
N GLY A 299 -0.03 3.50 10.75
CA GLY A 299 0.99 2.82 9.97
C GLY A 299 2.40 3.34 10.22
N LEU A 300 3.35 2.42 10.10
CA LEU A 300 4.76 2.59 10.41
C LEU A 300 5.59 2.07 9.23
N GLY A 301 5.83 2.95 8.26
CA GLY A 301 6.73 2.73 7.13
C GLY A 301 8.20 2.75 7.51
N VAL A 302 9.05 2.00 6.80
CA VAL A 302 10.50 1.90 7.06
C VAL A 302 11.38 2.44 5.92
N LEU A 303 10.81 2.83 4.79
CA LEU A 303 11.55 3.11 3.56
C LEU A 303 12.33 4.43 3.55
N ASP A 304 11.95 5.44 4.35
CA ASP A 304 12.76 6.68 4.48
C ASP A 304 14.16 6.38 5.00
N ALA A 305 14.30 5.39 5.90
CA ALA A 305 15.59 4.96 6.42
C ALA A 305 16.50 4.30 5.37
N PHE A 306 15.95 3.94 4.21
CA PHE A 306 16.68 3.40 3.06
C PHE A 306 16.90 4.46 1.96
N GLY A 307 16.57 5.72 2.21
CA GLY A 307 16.79 6.82 1.27
C GLY A 307 15.78 6.86 0.12
N VAL A 308 14.58 6.28 0.31
CA VAL A 308 13.51 6.39 -0.69
C VAL A 308 12.88 7.78 -0.63
N GLU A 309 12.77 8.40 -1.79
CA GLU A 309 12.10 9.68 -1.97
C GLU A 309 10.60 9.49 -2.26
N PRO A 310 9.72 10.41 -1.81
CA PRO A 310 8.32 10.35 -2.14
C PRO A 310 8.09 10.52 -3.64
N THR A 311 7.13 9.78 -4.18
CA THR A 311 6.79 9.80 -5.60
C THR A 311 5.46 10.50 -5.89
N GLY A 312 4.71 10.88 -4.85
CA GLY A 312 3.34 11.38 -4.96
C GLY A 312 2.31 10.27 -5.16
N GLU A 313 2.74 9.02 -5.02
CA GLU A 313 1.90 7.83 -5.19
C GLU A 313 1.78 7.15 -3.84
N ILE A 314 0.56 7.10 -3.32
CA ILE A 314 0.32 6.69 -1.94
C ILE A 314 0.84 5.28 -1.65
N LEU A 315 0.77 4.39 -2.66
CA LEU A 315 1.31 3.04 -2.62
C LEU A 315 2.76 3.00 -2.09
N LEU A 316 3.61 3.95 -2.48
CA LEU A 316 4.98 4.02 -1.99
C LEU A 316 5.11 4.96 -0.80
N ASP A 317 4.46 6.12 -0.87
CA ASP A 317 4.66 7.20 0.09
C ASP A 317 4.27 6.79 1.51
N GLU A 318 3.21 5.98 1.69
CA GLU A 318 2.80 5.45 3.00
C GLU A 318 3.90 4.62 3.68
N LYS A 319 4.76 3.96 2.89
CA LYS A 319 5.85 3.11 3.40
C LYS A 319 7.07 3.91 3.84
N LEU A 320 7.06 5.24 3.70
CA LEU A 320 8.21 6.07 4.07
C LEU A 320 8.35 6.25 5.59
N GLY A 321 7.26 6.34 6.35
CA GLY A 321 7.34 6.66 7.77
C GLY A 321 6.01 6.51 8.50
N LEU A 322 5.80 7.30 9.55
CA LEU A 322 4.51 7.35 10.25
C LEU A 322 3.42 7.82 9.30
N HIS A 323 2.28 7.12 9.24
CA HIS A 323 1.05 7.64 8.66
C HIS A 323 -0.16 7.33 9.53
N ILE A 324 -1.16 8.20 9.43
CA ILE A 324 -2.46 8.01 10.09
C ILE A 324 -3.54 8.07 9.01
N ALA A 325 -4.38 7.04 8.93
CA ALA A 325 -5.44 6.99 7.93
C ALA A 325 -6.80 7.40 8.48
N PHE A 326 -7.61 7.98 7.60
CA PHE A 326 -9.03 8.26 7.82
C PHE A 326 -9.89 7.31 6.99
N GLY A 327 -11.07 6.94 7.50
CA GLY A 327 -12.11 6.28 6.71
C GLY A 327 -12.34 4.80 7.01
N ARG A 328 -12.37 3.99 5.94
CA ARG A 328 -12.72 2.56 5.95
C ARG A 328 -11.62 1.72 6.60
N SER A 329 -11.98 0.79 7.48
CA SER A 329 -11.04 -0.03 8.26
C SER A 329 -11.37 -1.53 8.31
N ASP A 330 -12.57 -1.96 7.88
CA ASP A 330 -13.04 -3.36 7.91
C ASP A 330 -12.08 -4.38 7.27
N HIS A 331 -11.43 -4.01 6.19
CA HIS A 331 -10.49 -4.85 5.45
C HIS A 331 -9.11 -4.98 6.13
N PHE A 332 -8.87 -4.20 7.19
CA PHE A 332 -7.69 -4.23 8.06
C PHE A 332 -8.02 -4.62 9.51
N GLY A 333 -9.24 -5.11 9.77
CA GLY A 333 -9.64 -5.59 11.10
C GLY A 333 -10.44 -4.60 11.96
N GLY A 334 -10.87 -3.46 11.40
CA GLY A 334 -11.85 -2.57 12.02
C GLY A 334 -13.31 -2.97 11.77
N VAL A 335 -14.25 -2.10 12.14
CA VAL A 335 -15.70 -2.31 11.93
C VAL A 335 -16.33 -1.32 10.95
N VAL A 336 -15.61 -0.27 10.54
CA VAL A 336 -16.10 0.69 9.54
C VAL A 336 -15.90 0.14 8.13
N GLY A 337 -17.00 -0.31 7.52
CA GLY A 337 -17.05 -0.83 6.15
C GLY A 337 -17.83 0.08 5.19
N PRO A 338 -17.97 -0.32 3.90
CA PRO A 338 -18.67 0.46 2.89
C PRO A 338 -20.10 0.86 3.26
N GLY A 339 -20.80 -0.01 4.00
CA GLY A 339 -22.18 0.24 4.45
C GLY A 339 -22.32 1.34 5.51
N ASN A 340 -21.21 1.84 6.07
CA ASN A 340 -21.21 2.96 7.00
C ASN A 340 -21.10 4.32 6.29
N PHE A 341 -20.73 4.34 5.01
CA PHE A 341 -20.64 5.56 4.20
C PHE A 341 -21.99 5.93 3.60
N SER A 342 -22.20 7.21 3.32
CA SER A 342 -23.45 7.71 2.72
C SER A 342 -23.74 7.15 1.32
N SER A 343 -22.70 6.78 0.56
CA SER A 343 -22.82 6.22 -0.78
C SER A 343 -21.54 5.46 -1.17
N PRO A 344 -21.59 4.58 -2.20
CA PRO A 344 -20.39 3.92 -2.72
C PRO A 344 -19.28 4.88 -3.14
N GLY A 345 -19.62 6.06 -3.68
CA GLY A 345 -18.66 7.08 -4.09
C GLY A 345 -18.05 7.87 -2.93
N ALA A 346 -18.60 7.75 -1.71
CA ALA A 346 -18.05 8.38 -0.51
C ALA A 346 -17.05 7.48 0.23
N VAL A 347 -16.98 6.18 -0.12
CA VAL A 347 -16.08 5.22 0.50
C VAL A 347 -14.63 5.63 0.24
N VAL A 348 -13.89 5.88 1.32
CA VAL A 348 -12.49 6.29 1.25
C VAL A 348 -11.67 5.61 2.34
N HIS A 349 -10.38 5.46 2.06
CA HIS A 349 -9.31 5.22 3.02
C HIS A 349 -8.20 6.21 2.62
N ILE A 350 -7.80 7.10 3.53
CA ILE A 350 -6.93 8.24 3.20
C ILE A 350 -5.78 8.31 4.19
N ASP A 351 -4.60 7.91 3.72
CA ASP A 351 -3.35 7.97 4.45
C ASP A 351 -2.77 9.37 4.49
N ARG A 352 -2.45 9.84 5.70
CA ARG A 352 -1.70 11.09 5.93
C ARG A 352 -0.29 10.71 6.35
N VAL A 353 0.66 10.84 5.42
CA VAL A 353 2.06 10.44 5.63
C VAL A 353 2.88 11.57 6.25
N TYR A 354 3.49 11.32 7.41
CA TYR A 354 4.25 12.28 8.21
C TYR A 354 5.75 12.14 7.98
N VAL A 355 6.19 12.50 6.79
CA VAL A 355 7.62 12.73 6.49
C VAL A 355 7.84 14.19 6.05
N PRO A 356 8.99 14.81 6.37
CA PRO A 356 9.21 16.24 6.10
C PRO A 356 9.06 16.66 4.63
N ARG A 357 9.26 15.72 3.70
CA ARG A 357 9.14 15.98 2.26
C ARG A 357 7.69 15.99 1.76
N ILE A 358 6.75 15.45 2.54
CA ILE A 358 5.30 15.42 2.23
C ILE A 358 4.52 16.42 3.09
N GLN A 359 4.81 16.48 4.39
CA GLN A 359 4.17 17.42 5.34
C GLN A 359 5.24 18.27 6.06
N PRO A 360 5.92 19.20 5.34
CA PRO A 360 7.03 19.96 5.89
C PRO A 360 6.67 20.83 7.11
N ARG A 361 5.40 21.22 7.26
CA ARG A 361 4.92 22.07 8.36
C ARG A 361 4.54 21.28 9.61
N VAL A 362 4.51 19.95 9.54
CA VAL A 362 4.14 19.06 10.64
C VAL A 362 5.28 18.09 10.94
N LYS A 363 6.07 18.38 11.96
CA LYS A 363 7.20 17.54 12.37
C LYS A 363 6.75 16.50 13.38
N VAL A 364 7.12 15.23 13.19
CA VAL A 364 6.94 14.19 14.20
C VAL A 364 8.00 14.37 15.29
N LEU A 365 7.60 14.77 16.49
CA LEU A 365 8.50 14.87 17.64
C LEU A 365 8.83 13.49 18.20
N GLY A 366 7.86 12.59 18.22
CA GLY A 366 8.11 11.20 18.56
C GLY A 366 6.86 10.34 18.60
N VAL A 367 7.08 9.04 18.61
CA VAL A 367 6.04 8.01 18.75
C VAL A 367 6.45 7.08 19.88
N VAL A 368 5.55 6.89 20.84
CA VAL A 368 5.76 6.04 22.02
C VAL A 368 4.65 5.00 22.06
N LEU A 369 5.03 3.72 22.11
CA LEU A 369 4.11 2.63 22.38
C LEU A 369 4.03 2.38 23.89
N THR A 370 2.84 2.11 24.40
CA THR A 370 2.66 1.62 25.77
C THR A 370 2.21 0.18 25.72
N THR A 371 2.99 -0.70 26.32
CA THR A 371 2.71 -2.15 26.42
C THR A 371 1.59 -2.44 27.40
N GLY A 372 1.03 -3.66 27.39
CA GLY A 372 0.03 -4.08 28.38
C GLY A 372 0.48 -3.98 29.84
N SER A 373 1.79 -3.98 30.11
CA SER A 373 2.35 -3.75 31.45
C SER A 373 2.44 -2.28 31.85
N GLY A 374 2.04 -1.35 30.97
CA GLY A 374 2.14 0.10 31.17
C GLY A 374 3.54 0.68 30.94
N LYS A 375 4.50 -0.10 30.43
CA LYS A 375 5.86 0.39 30.17
C LYS A 375 5.88 1.19 28.86
N PRO A 376 6.34 2.46 28.86
CA PRO A 376 6.53 3.22 27.63
C PRO A 376 7.76 2.72 26.86
N LEU A 377 7.61 2.63 25.54
CA LEU A 377 8.64 2.26 24.58
C LEU A 377 8.68 3.33 23.48
N PRO A 378 9.64 4.27 23.54
CA PRO A 378 9.89 5.20 22.44
C PRO A 378 10.32 4.40 21.21
N ILE A 379 9.58 4.54 20.10
CA ILE A 379 9.93 3.92 18.82
C ILE A 379 10.45 4.92 17.81
N MET A 380 10.03 6.19 17.90
CA MET A 380 10.53 7.28 17.06
C MET A 380 10.84 8.53 17.88
N GLU A 381 11.89 9.24 17.49
CA GLU A 381 12.22 10.60 17.92
C GLU A 381 12.61 11.45 16.71
N ASN A 382 12.10 12.68 16.63
CA ASN A 382 12.37 13.61 15.52
C ASN A 382 12.14 12.97 14.13
N GLY A 383 11.05 12.19 14.01
CA GLY A 383 10.65 11.50 12.77
C GLY A 383 11.53 10.30 12.37
N ARG A 384 12.42 9.83 13.24
CA ARG A 384 13.31 8.69 12.96
C ARG A 384 13.14 7.59 13.99
N TYR A 385 13.28 6.34 13.56
CA TYR A 385 13.29 5.21 14.49
C TYR A 385 14.47 5.29 15.46
N VAL A 386 14.19 5.10 16.76
CA VAL A 386 15.22 5.05 17.84
C VAL A 386 15.33 3.67 18.48
N ILE A 387 14.52 2.72 18.03
CA ILE A 387 14.63 1.31 18.41
C ILE A 387 15.80 0.66 17.69
N ASP A 388 16.53 -0.18 18.41
CA ASP A 388 17.43 -1.13 17.78
C ASP A 388 16.57 -2.20 17.13
N PHE A 389 16.60 -2.25 15.80
CA PHE A 389 15.97 -3.34 15.05
C PHE A 389 16.71 -4.66 15.28
N GLY A 390 17.89 -4.66 15.90
CA GLY A 390 18.80 -5.78 16.01
C GLY A 390 19.67 -5.91 14.76
N SER A 391 20.93 -6.31 14.94
CA SER A 391 21.82 -6.69 13.85
C SER A 391 21.50 -8.12 13.38
N ILE A 392 21.73 -8.40 12.10
CA ILE A 392 21.74 -9.77 11.56
C ILE A 392 22.88 -10.53 12.27
N GLY A 393 22.53 -11.60 12.99
CA GLY A 393 23.50 -12.57 13.49
C GLY A 393 23.96 -13.52 12.40
#